data_AF-A0A3A4RQZ3-F1
#
_entry.id   AF-A0A3A4RQZ3-F1
#
_cell.length_a   1.000
_cell.length_b   1.000
_cell.length_c   1.000
_cell.angle_alpha   90.00
_cell.angle_beta   90.00
_cell.angle_gamma   90.00
#
_symmetry.space_group_name_H-M   'P 1'
#
loop_
_entity.id
_entity.type
_entity.pdbx_description
1 polymer ?
#
loop_
_entity_poly.entity_id
_entity_poly.type
_entity_poly.pdbx_seq_one_letter_code
_entity_poly.pdbx_strand_id
1 'polypeptide(L)'
;MDDTNEKQPVFQEPVWVISRTGFGIPKDIELYPEIKADAVIEYVISDFARYMLDPNPMEIEKRLVGCEIQRKPSRKAVLRSRVNRWIPWIGKAKEVPPDIVLAQPLLEAPSPNDRHFVHHVDQINELLRAYDGVPRTLSCLDRENVSDIVGICEDIDGNRSTLHLQGDIQNKMDYMKMNFAKNVKVILESRQLSPGLFEMRGFDFSSYRPENQYRLIRFLSNGESKACVIGADKKVEYWITDMNVIQYMLLLDQSIQENIKFQNAFRLCISGERTPIKILFNSNFEIGYTDSYLPELYRDIFKTCRLAIHEKNVVVASLNQLKLGVAFTYTTKDHAGKQKLFTHISVLHNVKALEPIRRHLPKLYSEINKRIPISDTRRFYLLDSIRGYVYA
;
A
#
# COMPACT_ATOMS: atom_id res chain seq x y z
N MET A 1 13.31 28.35 -11.38
CA MET A 1 14.49 28.70 -10.58
C MET A 1 15.24 27.42 -10.33
N ASP A 2 16.51 27.41 -10.76
CA ASP A 2 17.43 26.28 -10.79
C ASP A 2 17.53 25.54 -9.45
N ASP A 3 17.19 24.25 -9.46
CA ASP A 3 17.64 23.28 -8.46
C ASP A 3 18.81 22.48 -9.07
N THR A 4 19.96 23.13 -9.17
CA THR A 4 21.25 22.45 -9.41
C THR A 4 22.13 22.64 -8.17
N ASN A 5 21.91 21.78 -7.18
CA ASN A 5 22.93 21.49 -6.19
C ASN A 5 22.71 20.08 -5.60
N GLU A 6 22.90 19.06 -6.45
CA GLU A 6 23.10 17.68 -6.00
C GLU A 6 24.43 17.63 -5.23
N LYS A 7 24.37 17.84 -3.91
CA LYS A 7 25.42 17.36 -3.01
C LYS A 7 25.47 15.84 -3.15
N GLN A 8 26.64 15.33 -3.54
CA GLN A 8 26.92 13.89 -3.56
C GLN A 8 26.52 13.24 -2.23
N PRO A 9 25.86 12.07 -2.23
CA PRO A 9 25.41 11.46 -1.00
C PRO A 9 26.60 10.94 -0.20
N VAL A 10 26.62 11.31 1.09
CA VAL A 10 27.31 10.56 2.15
C VAL A 10 26.96 9.08 1.94
N PHE A 11 27.95 8.17 1.97
CA PHE A 11 27.73 6.72 1.87
C PHE A 11 26.75 6.31 2.98
N GLN A 12 25.46 6.26 2.63
CA GLN A 12 24.38 5.77 3.47
C GLN A 12 24.08 4.34 3.04
N GLU A 13 23.92 3.48 4.04
CA GLU A 13 23.71 2.05 3.89
C GLU A 13 22.57 1.73 2.90
N PRO A 14 22.67 0.62 2.14
CA PRO A 14 21.71 0.30 1.10
C PRO A 14 20.36 -0.07 1.71
N VAL A 15 19.29 0.53 1.18
CA VAL A 15 17.92 0.06 1.44
C VAL A 15 17.71 -1.23 0.65
N TRP A 16 17.30 -2.29 1.33
CA TRP A 16 17.02 -3.59 0.72
C TRP A 16 15.81 -4.24 1.40
N VAL A 17 15.14 -5.16 0.69
CA VAL A 17 13.89 -5.81 1.13
C VAL A 17 14.09 -7.30 1.31
N ILE A 18 14.57 -8.00 0.27
CA ILE A 18 14.72 -9.45 0.26
C ILE A 18 15.90 -9.83 -0.64
N SER A 19 16.68 -10.82 -0.21
CA SER A 19 17.79 -11.38 -0.98
C SER A 19 17.86 -12.88 -0.78
N ARG A 20 18.33 -13.61 -1.78
CA ARG A 20 18.48 -15.07 -1.69
C ARG A 20 19.89 -15.45 -1.25
N THR A 21 19.98 -16.36 -0.29
CA THR A 21 21.26 -16.79 0.32
C THR A 21 22.04 -17.83 -0.48
N GLY A 22 21.52 -18.28 -1.62
CA GLY A 22 22.18 -19.23 -2.52
C GLY A 22 21.31 -20.45 -2.87
N PHE A 23 21.93 -21.49 -3.42
CA PHE A 23 21.29 -22.78 -3.71
C PHE A 23 21.82 -23.83 -2.72
N GLY A 24 20.93 -24.46 -1.96
CA GLY A 24 21.26 -25.52 -1.02
C GLY A 24 20.26 -25.59 0.12
N ILE A 25 20.08 -26.78 0.69
CA ILE A 25 19.27 -26.96 1.89
C ILE A 25 20.08 -26.39 3.07
N PRO A 26 19.54 -25.43 3.85
CA PRO A 26 20.22 -24.92 5.03
C PRO A 26 20.53 -26.08 5.97
N LYS A 27 21.76 -26.18 6.47
CA LYS A 27 22.19 -27.30 7.33
C LYS A 27 21.36 -27.40 8.61
N ASP A 28 20.78 -26.30 9.04
CA ASP A 28 19.95 -26.22 10.24
C ASP A 28 18.46 -26.40 9.97
N ILE A 29 18.05 -26.72 8.73
CA ILE A 29 16.64 -26.97 8.41
C ILE A 29 16.07 -28.13 9.25
N GLU A 30 16.91 -29.09 9.62
CA GLU A 30 16.56 -30.24 10.46
C GLU A 30 16.08 -29.82 11.86
N LEU A 31 16.43 -28.61 12.31
CA LEU A 31 15.95 -28.05 13.58
C LEU A 31 14.47 -27.64 13.53
N TYR A 32 13.85 -27.65 12.34
CA TYR A 32 12.45 -27.28 12.13
C TYR A 32 11.66 -28.53 11.66
N PRO A 33 11.23 -29.41 12.58
CA PRO A 33 10.56 -30.67 12.23
C PRO A 33 9.23 -30.49 11.49
N GLU A 34 8.66 -29.29 11.54
CA GLU A 34 7.47 -28.87 10.80
C GLU A 34 7.74 -28.69 9.29
N ILE A 35 9.00 -28.47 8.91
CA ILE A 35 9.43 -28.30 7.53
C ILE A 35 9.86 -29.66 6.97
N LYS A 36 8.88 -30.43 6.51
CA LYS A 36 9.11 -31.67 5.74
C LYS A 36 9.08 -31.34 4.26
N ALA A 37 10.26 -31.21 3.65
CA ALA A 37 10.39 -30.68 2.30
C ALA A 37 11.38 -31.43 1.42
N ASP A 38 10.99 -31.62 0.15
CA ASP A 38 11.85 -32.20 -0.89
C ASP A 38 12.82 -31.16 -1.46
N ALA A 39 12.45 -29.87 -1.40
CA ALA A 39 13.25 -28.75 -1.87
C ALA A 39 13.00 -27.51 -1.01
N VAL A 40 14.08 -26.79 -0.71
CA VAL A 40 14.08 -25.59 0.14
C VAL A 40 14.81 -24.46 -0.57
N ILE A 41 14.25 -23.26 -0.46
CA ILE A 41 14.85 -21.98 -0.86
C ILE A 41 14.84 -21.09 0.37
N GLU A 42 16.01 -20.59 0.75
CA GLU A 42 16.14 -19.61 1.81
C GLU A 42 16.37 -18.20 1.23
N TYR A 43 15.67 -17.25 1.83
CA TYR A 43 15.86 -15.82 1.61
C TYR A 43 16.25 -15.16 2.93
N VAL A 44 17.16 -14.18 2.87
CA VAL A 44 17.28 -13.15 3.90
C VAL A 44 16.24 -12.07 3.60
N ILE A 45 15.56 -11.61 4.63
CA ILE A 45 14.59 -10.53 4.54
C ILE A 45 14.93 -9.44 5.55
N SER A 46 14.67 -8.18 5.19
CA SER A 46 14.85 -7.00 6.04
C SER A 46 13.64 -6.76 6.95
N ASP A 47 13.71 -5.72 7.79
CA ASP A 47 12.56 -5.25 8.57
C ASP A 47 11.34 -4.92 7.69
N PHE A 48 11.54 -4.37 6.48
CA PHE A 48 10.44 -4.07 5.56
C PHE A 48 9.72 -5.32 5.09
N ALA A 49 10.48 -6.33 4.65
CA ALA A 49 9.89 -7.58 4.20
C ALA A 49 9.24 -8.33 5.37
N ARG A 50 9.88 -8.36 6.55
CA ARG A 50 9.27 -8.94 7.75
C ARG A 50 7.93 -8.28 8.05
N TYR A 51 7.88 -6.95 8.08
CA TYR A 51 6.63 -6.21 8.23
C TYR A 51 5.61 -6.60 7.16
N MET A 52 5.92 -6.44 5.86
CA MET A 52 4.93 -6.68 4.79
C MET A 52 4.44 -8.13 4.70
N LEU A 53 5.23 -9.10 5.18
CA LEU A 53 4.88 -10.53 5.20
C LEU A 53 4.09 -10.94 6.46
N ASP A 54 4.08 -10.12 7.51
CA ASP A 54 3.41 -10.44 8.76
C ASP A 54 1.87 -10.44 8.56
N PRO A 55 1.18 -11.55 8.85
CA PRO A 55 -0.28 -11.67 8.69
C PRO A 55 -1.08 -11.10 9.87
N ASN A 56 -0.43 -10.68 10.96
CA ASN A 56 -1.14 -10.26 12.17
C ASN A 56 -1.83 -8.90 12.00
N PRO A 57 -2.88 -8.60 12.78
CA PRO A 57 -3.47 -7.26 12.78
C PRO A 57 -2.47 -6.19 13.18
N MET A 58 -2.66 -4.98 12.68
CA MET A 58 -1.83 -3.82 13.03
C MET A 58 -2.69 -2.60 13.36
N GLU A 59 -2.13 -1.70 14.15
CA GLU A 59 -2.77 -0.44 14.50
C GLU A 59 -2.23 0.69 13.62
N ILE A 60 -3.13 1.52 13.09
CA ILE A 60 -2.79 2.76 12.39
C ILE A 60 -3.64 3.91 12.92
N GLU A 61 -3.19 5.15 12.72
CA GLU A 61 -3.99 6.32 13.02
C GLU A 61 -4.78 6.78 11.80
N LYS A 62 -6.08 7.07 11.99
CA LYS A 62 -6.94 7.74 11.00
C LYS A 62 -7.72 8.86 11.64
N ARG A 63 -8.09 9.88 10.86
CA ARG A 63 -8.89 10.99 11.38
C ARG A 63 -10.37 10.61 11.40
N LEU A 64 -11.03 10.76 12.55
CA LEU A 64 -12.48 10.52 12.66
C LEU A 64 -13.24 11.74 12.13
N VAL A 65 -13.93 11.60 11.00
CA VAL A 65 -14.57 12.72 10.28
C VAL A 65 -16.10 12.69 10.33
N GLY A 66 -16.71 11.64 10.87
CA GLY A 66 -18.16 11.54 10.95
C GLY A 66 -18.65 10.19 11.44
N CYS A 67 -19.93 9.91 11.24
CA CYS A 67 -20.54 8.63 11.57
C CYS A 67 -21.73 8.29 10.66
N GLU A 68 -21.99 7.00 10.52
CA GLU A 68 -23.24 6.45 10.01
C GLU A 68 -24.17 6.13 11.17
N ILE A 69 -25.41 6.59 11.10
CA ILE A 69 -26.44 6.30 12.09
C ILE A 69 -27.40 5.28 11.47
N GLN A 70 -27.35 4.06 11.97
CA GLN A 70 -28.24 2.99 11.53
C GLN A 70 -29.54 3.07 12.34
N ARG A 71 -30.67 3.14 11.63
CA ARG A 71 -31.99 3.25 12.24
C ARG A 71 -32.61 1.88 12.45
N LYS A 72 -33.33 1.70 13.56
CA LYS A 72 -34.16 0.51 13.74
C LYS A 72 -35.23 0.47 12.64
N PRO A 73 -35.50 -0.70 12.04
CA PRO A 73 -36.58 -0.84 11.09
C PRO A 73 -37.91 -0.50 11.78
N SER A 74 -38.77 0.26 11.10
CA SER A 74 -40.10 0.60 11.62
C SER A 74 -40.88 -0.65 12.01
N ARG A 75 -41.68 -0.59 13.09
CA ARG A 75 -42.57 -1.70 13.51
C ARG A 75 -43.44 -2.22 12.37
N LYS A 76 -43.85 -1.37 11.42
CA LYS A 76 -44.60 -1.74 10.20
C LYS A 76 -43.76 -2.55 9.21
N ALA A 77 -42.45 -2.27 9.10
CA ALA A 77 -41.53 -3.00 8.23
C ALA A 77 -41.18 -4.39 8.81
N VAL A 78 -41.03 -4.49 10.14
CA VAL A 78 -40.85 -5.78 10.84
C VAL A 78 -42.10 -6.66 10.71
N LEU A 79 -43.29 -6.07 10.78
CA LEU A 79 -44.55 -6.81 10.57
C LEU A 79 -44.68 -7.28 9.11
N ARG A 80 -44.34 -6.43 8.13
CA ARG A 80 -44.31 -6.82 6.70
C ARG A 80 -43.29 -7.91 6.43
N SER A 81 -42.09 -7.88 7.00
CA SER A 81 -41.09 -8.94 6.76
C SER A 81 -41.54 -10.29 7.32
N ARG A 82 -42.29 -10.31 8.43
CA ARG A 82 -42.94 -11.52 8.95
C ARG A 82 -44.07 -12.04 8.04
N VAL A 83 -44.86 -11.14 7.43
CA VAL A 83 -45.91 -11.51 6.47
C VAL A 83 -45.32 -11.97 5.13
N ASN A 84 -44.24 -11.34 4.64
CA ASN A 84 -43.55 -11.74 3.40
C ASN A 84 -42.85 -13.10 3.54
N ARG A 85 -42.52 -13.54 4.77
CA ARG A 85 -42.04 -14.91 5.03
C ARG A 85 -43.13 -15.96 4.73
N TRP A 86 -44.41 -15.57 4.73
CA TRP A 86 -45.55 -16.45 4.43
C TRP A 86 -46.10 -16.28 3.00
N ILE A 87 -45.76 -15.18 2.31
CA ILE A 87 -46.19 -14.90 0.93
C ILE A 87 -44.97 -14.44 0.09
N PRO A 88 -44.33 -15.35 -0.67
CA PRO A 88 -43.07 -15.07 -1.39
C PRO A 88 -43.14 -14.02 -2.49
N TRP A 89 -44.34 -13.62 -2.93
CA TRP A 89 -44.52 -12.68 -4.05
C TRP A 89 -44.52 -11.20 -3.61
N ILE A 90 -44.58 -10.91 -2.30
CA ILE A 90 -44.47 -9.54 -1.80
C ILE A 90 -42.97 -9.23 -1.63
N GLY A 91 -42.45 -8.33 -2.46
CA GLY A 91 -41.03 -8.00 -2.58
C GLY A 91 -40.30 -7.77 -1.25
N LYS A 92 -38.98 -8.01 -1.25
CA LYS A 92 -38.10 -7.85 -0.07
C LYS A 92 -38.33 -6.48 0.58
N ALA A 93 -38.42 -6.46 1.91
CA ALA A 93 -38.51 -5.23 2.67
C ALA A 93 -37.32 -4.34 2.33
N LYS A 94 -37.58 -3.11 1.90
CA LYS A 94 -36.55 -2.13 1.56
C LYS A 94 -35.79 -1.78 2.85
N GLU A 95 -34.49 -2.07 2.89
CA GLU A 95 -33.62 -1.68 4.00
C GLU A 95 -33.65 -0.16 4.14
N VAL A 96 -33.69 0.33 5.39
CA VAL A 96 -33.63 1.77 5.67
C VAL A 96 -32.17 2.19 5.50
N PRO A 97 -31.84 3.08 4.55
CA PRO A 97 -30.47 3.53 4.38
C PRO A 97 -30.00 4.26 5.65
N PRO A 98 -28.72 4.14 6.02
CA PRO A 98 -28.18 4.84 7.19
C PRO A 98 -28.15 6.36 6.96
N ASP A 99 -28.32 7.13 8.03
CA ASP A 99 -28.10 8.58 7.99
C ASP A 99 -26.60 8.85 8.13
N ILE A 100 -25.98 9.41 7.09
CA ILE A 100 -24.56 9.76 7.10
C ILE A 100 -24.39 11.19 7.59
N VAL A 101 -23.62 11.38 8.66
CA VAL A 101 -23.31 12.69 9.22
C VAL A 101 -21.80 12.90 9.15
N LEU A 102 -21.37 13.86 8.34
CA LEU A 102 -19.97 14.18 8.13
C LEU A 102 -19.66 15.59 8.63
N ALA A 103 -18.40 15.79 9.02
CA ALA A 103 -17.84 17.11 9.20
C ALA A 103 -18.06 17.96 7.94
N GLN A 104 -18.37 19.24 8.12
CA GLN A 104 -18.11 20.18 7.04
C GLN A 104 -16.59 20.24 6.83
N PRO A 105 -16.09 20.34 5.59
CA PRO A 105 -14.67 20.54 5.37
C PRO A 105 -14.27 21.81 6.13
N LEU A 106 -13.45 21.68 7.17
CA LEU A 106 -12.83 22.87 7.75
C LEU A 106 -11.99 23.48 6.62
N LEU A 107 -12.14 24.79 6.41
CA LEU A 107 -11.16 25.56 5.66
C LEU A 107 -9.80 25.29 6.30
N GLU A 108 -8.95 24.54 5.60
CA GLU A 108 -7.63 24.21 6.11
C GLU A 108 -6.84 25.51 6.27
N ALA A 109 -6.61 25.90 7.52
CA ALA A 109 -5.68 26.97 7.83
C ALA A 109 -4.28 26.50 7.43
N PRO A 110 -3.45 27.35 6.79
CA PRO A 110 -2.06 27.00 6.54
C PRO A 110 -1.41 26.63 7.87
N SER A 111 -0.79 25.46 7.94
CA SER A 111 0.06 25.08 9.05
C SER A 111 1.22 26.06 9.09
N PRO A 112 1.34 26.87 10.14
CA PRO A 112 2.52 27.66 10.34
C PRO A 112 3.61 26.79 10.96
N ASN A 113 4.86 27.15 10.70
CA ASN A 113 6.02 26.57 11.37
C ASN A 113 6.08 26.91 12.89
N ASP A 114 5.12 27.68 13.42
CA ASP A 114 5.06 28.11 14.81
C ASP A 114 4.15 27.19 15.64
N ARG A 115 4.76 26.45 16.57
CA ARG A 115 4.06 25.56 17.51
C ARG A 115 3.05 26.31 18.40
N HIS A 116 3.31 27.57 18.75
CA HIS A 116 2.39 28.37 19.53
C HIS A 116 1.13 28.73 18.75
N PHE A 117 1.27 29.02 17.46
CA PHE A 117 0.12 29.28 16.59
C PHE A 117 -0.69 28.01 16.33
N VAL A 118 -0.04 26.87 16.06
CA VAL A 118 -0.74 25.57 15.91
C VAL A 118 -1.57 25.28 17.15
N HIS A 119 -0.96 25.39 18.35
CA HIS A 119 -1.67 25.22 19.61
C HIS A 119 -2.83 26.21 19.78
N HIS A 120 -2.66 27.46 19.33
CA HIS A 120 -3.72 28.47 19.39
C HIS A 120 -4.88 28.17 18.42
N VAL A 121 -4.59 27.72 17.20
CA VAL A 121 -5.61 27.27 16.25
C VAL A 121 -6.33 26.03 16.76
N ASP A 122 -5.62 25.09 17.38
CA ASP A 122 -6.23 23.92 18.02
C ASP A 122 -7.17 24.34 19.17
N GLN A 123 -6.79 25.35 19.97
CA GLN A 123 -7.68 25.92 20.98
C GLN A 123 -8.94 26.56 20.37
N ILE A 124 -8.80 27.30 19.26
CA ILE A 124 -9.95 27.89 18.54
C ILE A 124 -10.85 26.77 17.99
N ASN A 125 -10.28 25.74 17.38
CA ASN A 125 -11.02 24.60 16.85
C ASN A 125 -11.76 23.84 17.95
N GLU A 126 -11.14 23.62 19.13
CA GLU A 126 -11.83 23.02 20.28
C GLU A 126 -12.98 23.90 20.80
N LEU A 127 -12.86 25.22 20.77
CA LEU A 127 -13.96 26.14 21.12
C LEU A 127 -15.11 26.11 20.09
N LEU A 128 -14.78 25.99 18.80
CA LEU A 128 -15.76 25.93 17.72
C LEU A 128 -16.45 24.55 17.60
N ARG A 129 -15.90 23.52 18.23
CA ARG A 129 -16.39 22.13 18.21
C ARG A 129 -17.86 21.97 18.61
N ALA A 130 -18.35 22.83 19.50
CA ALA A 130 -19.76 22.84 19.91
C ALA A 130 -20.73 23.20 18.75
N TYR A 131 -20.21 23.86 17.71
CA TYR A 131 -20.96 24.30 16.54
C TYR A 131 -20.84 23.34 15.35
N ASP A 132 -20.03 22.29 15.46
CA ASP A 132 -19.90 21.27 14.42
C ASP A 132 -21.20 20.47 14.23
N GLY A 133 -21.52 20.19 12.97
CA GLY A 133 -22.74 19.48 12.58
C GLY A 133 -22.85 18.07 13.17
N VAL A 134 -21.72 17.38 13.40
CA VAL A 134 -21.69 16.00 13.91
C VAL A 134 -22.06 15.94 15.40
N PRO A 135 -21.35 16.61 16.35
CA PRO A 135 -21.75 16.62 17.77
C PRO A 135 -23.17 17.13 18.01
N ARG A 136 -23.62 18.12 17.23
CA ARG A 136 -24.98 18.67 17.31
C ARG A 136 -26.03 17.64 16.88
N THR A 137 -25.83 16.99 15.73
CA THR A 137 -26.75 15.96 15.22
C THR A 137 -26.87 14.80 16.20
N LEU A 138 -25.74 14.34 16.76
CA LEU A 138 -25.75 13.30 17.78
C LEU A 138 -26.50 13.74 19.04
N SER A 139 -26.36 14.99 19.47
CA SER A 139 -27.05 15.49 20.67
C SER A 139 -28.58 15.58 20.52
N CYS A 140 -29.08 15.71 19.29
CA CYS A 140 -30.51 15.73 18.98
C CYS A 140 -31.06 14.34 18.59
N LEU A 141 -30.25 13.29 18.67
CA LEU A 141 -30.62 11.97 18.17
C LEU A 141 -31.58 11.25 19.13
N ASP A 142 -32.73 10.81 18.60
CA ASP A 142 -33.64 9.92 19.31
C ASP A 142 -33.06 8.50 19.38
N ARG A 143 -32.47 8.18 20.53
CA ARG A 143 -31.76 6.94 20.81
C ARG A 143 -32.64 5.70 20.70
N GLU A 144 -33.94 5.82 20.96
CA GLU A 144 -34.84 4.67 20.92
C GLU A 144 -35.00 4.12 19.50
N ASN A 145 -34.78 4.97 18.50
CA ASN A 145 -34.92 4.66 17.08
C ASN A 145 -33.59 4.31 16.37
N VAL A 146 -32.49 4.22 17.12
CA VAL A 146 -31.15 3.92 16.58
C VAL A 146 -30.79 2.47 16.89
N SER A 147 -30.38 1.73 15.86
CA SER A 147 -29.88 0.36 16.01
C SER A 147 -28.38 0.32 16.21
N ASP A 148 -27.63 1.21 15.54
CA ASP A 148 -26.18 1.30 15.67
C ASP A 148 -25.64 2.69 15.27
N ILE A 149 -24.41 2.99 15.71
CA ILE A 149 -23.61 4.13 15.27
C ILE A 149 -22.23 3.60 14.88
N VAL A 150 -21.83 3.86 13.64
CA VAL A 150 -20.55 3.45 13.08
C VAL A 150 -19.73 4.70 12.80
N GLY A 151 -18.48 4.77 13.27
CA GLY A 151 -17.61 5.90 12.97
C GLY A 151 -17.19 5.89 11.49
N ILE A 152 -16.92 7.05 10.92
CA ILE A 152 -16.35 7.22 9.59
C ILE A 152 -15.00 7.89 9.77
N CYS A 153 -13.94 7.18 9.42
CA CYS A 153 -12.58 7.68 9.39
C CYS A 153 -12.18 8.03 7.96
N GLU A 154 -11.43 9.11 7.79
CA GLU A 154 -10.81 9.51 6.53
C GLU A 154 -9.30 9.35 6.64
N ASP A 155 -8.68 8.83 5.58
CA ASP A 155 -7.24 8.81 5.45
C ASP A 155 -6.72 10.04 4.68
N ILE A 156 -5.40 10.14 4.58
CA ILE A 156 -4.71 11.23 3.89
C ILE A 156 -5.01 11.29 2.38
N ASP A 157 -5.48 10.21 1.78
CA ASP A 157 -5.88 10.15 0.37
C ASP A 157 -7.36 10.55 0.20
N GLY A 158 -8.05 10.96 1.28
CA GLY A 158 -9.48 11.25 1.28
C GLY A 158 -10.37 10.01 1.24
N ASN A 159 -9.80 8.80 1.35
CA ASN A 159 -10.60 7.58 1.36
C ASN A 159 -11.24 7.40 2.73
N ARG A 160 -12.52 7.02 2.71
CA ARG A 160 -13.30 6.79 3.92
C ARG A 160 -13.39 5.32 4.24
N SER A 161 -13.31 5.01 5.51
CA SER A 161 -13.47 3.67 6.06
C SER A 161 -14.31 3.74 7.33
N THR A 162 -15.07 2.67 7.59
CA THR A 162 -15.89 2.56 8.79
C THR A 162 -15.03 2.17 9.99
N LEU A 163 -15.41 2.67 11.17
CA LEU A 163 -14.85 2.32 12.46
C LEU A 163 -15.96 1.71 13.32
N HIS A 164 -15.86 0.42 13.59
CA HIS A 164 -16.79 -0.27 14.48
C HIS A 164 -16.54 0.14 15.92
N LEU A 165 -17.51 0.81 16.53
CA LEU A 165 -17.45 1.26 17.91
C LEU A 165 -18.02 0.18 18.83
N GLN A 166 -17.39 -0.02 19.99
CA GLN A 166 -17.87 -0.94 21.03
C GLN A 166 -18.79 -0.24 22.03
N GLY A 167 -19.60 -1.03 22.74
CA GLY A 167 -20.55 -0.54 23.75
C GLY A 167 -21.96 -0.30 23.22
N ASP A 168 -22.82 0.23 24.09
CA ASP A 168 -24.19 0.61 23.73
C ASP A 168 -24.24 1.93 22.94
N ILE A 169 -25.43 2.34 22.50
CA ILE A 169 -25.60 3.56 21.70
C ILE A 169 -25.08 4.80 22.44
N GLN A 170 -25.21 4.88 23.76
CA GLN A 170 -24.74 6.02 24.53
C GLN A 170 -23.21 6.08 24.52
N ASN A 171 -22.54 4.95 24.77
CA ASN A 171 -21.09 4.85 24.73
C ASN A 171 -20.54 5.23 23.35
N LYS A 172 -21.21 4.79 22.27
CA LYS A 172 -20.83 5.14 20.89
C LYS A 172 -21.02 6.64 20.60
N MET A 173 -22.11 7.24 21.06
CA MET A 173 -22.34 8.69 20.94
C MET A 173 -21.27 9.51 21.67
N ASP A 174 -20.93 9.11 22.90
CA ASP A 174 -19.94 9.81 23.70
C ASP A 174 -18.53 9.66 23.12
N TYR A 175 -18.18 8.47 22.63
CA TYR A 175 -16.95 8.26 21.88
C TYR A 175 -16.86 9.19 20.66
N MET A 176 -17.92 9.25 19.85
CA MET A 176 -17.97 10.13 18.68
C MET A 176 -17.78 11.59 19.08
N LYS A 177 -18.49 12.10 20.09
CA LYS A 177 -18.37 13.49 20.54
C LYS A 177 -16.96 13.81 21.06
N MET A 178 -16.35 12.90 21.80
CA MET A 178 -15.03 13.10 22.40
C MET A 178 -13.89 13.03 21.37
N ASN A 179 -14.01 12.16 20.36
CA ASN A 179 -12.95 11.87 19.39
C ASN A 179 -13.18 12.47 18.00
N PHE A 180 -14.31 13.13 17.76
CA PHE A 180 -14.59 13.76 16.48
C PHE A 180 -13.49 14.76 16.08
N ALA A 181 -13.11 14.73 14.80
CA ALA A 181 -12.01 15.48 14.21
C ALA A 181 -10.60 15.17 14.75
N LYS A 182 -10.45 14.14 15.60
CA LYS A 182 -9.15 13.69 16.12
C LYS A 182 -8.64 12.47 15.37
N ASN A 183 -7.34 12.25 15.45
CA ASN A 183 -6.74 10.99 15.06
C ASN A 183 -7.12 9.92 16.10
N VAL A 184 -7.63 8.79 15.60
CA VAL A 184 -8.02 7.63 16.40
C VAL A 184 -7.26 6.41 15.88
N LYS A 185 -6.96 5.51 16.80
CA LYS A 185 -6.33 4.23 16.51
C LYS A 185 -7.35 3.28 15.88
N VAL A 186 -7.00 2.73 14.73
CA VAL A 186 -7.81 1.79 13.96
C VAL A 186 -6.98 0.52 13.76
N ILE A 187 -7.59 -0.63 14.10
CA ILE A 187 -6.98 -1.94 13.86
C ILE A 187 -7.33 -2.37 12.44
N LEU A 188 -6.29 -2.65 11.64
CA LEU A 188 -6.41 -3.31 10.35
C LEU A 188 -6.11 -4.79 10.53
N GLU A 189 -6.92 -5.66 9.95
CA GLU A 189 -6.75 -7.12 10.05
C GLU A 189 -5.50 -7.61 9.31
N SER A 190 -5.04 -6.86 8.30
CA SER A 190 -3.89 -7.20 7.48
C SER A 190 -3.17 -5.94 7.00
N ARG A 191 -1.85 -6.08 6.79
CA ARG A 191 -1.00 -5.08 6.14
C ARG A 191 -1.28 -4.99 4.64
N GLN A 192 -1.75 -6.07 4.04
CA GLN A 192 -2.22 -6.12 2.67
C GLN A 192 -3.74 -5.86 2.65
N LEU A 193 -4.14 -4.67 2.21
CA LEU A 193 -5.54 -4.24 2.18
C LEU A 193 -6.33 -4.90 1.04
N SER A 194 -5.63 -5.20 -0.07
CA SER A 194 -6.12 -5.97 -1.21
C SER A 194 -4.92 -6.56 -1.95
N PRO A 195 -5.09 -7.53 -2.87
CA PRO A 195 -3.97 -8.13 -3.59
C PRO A 195 -3.06 -7.08 -4.23
N GLY A 196 -1.80 -7.03 -3.79
CA GLY A 196 -0.81 -6.06 -4.25
C GLY A 196 -0.91 -4.65 -3.64
N LEU A 197 -1.81 -4.36 -2.70
CA LEU A 197 -1.89 -3.07 -2.00
C LEU A 197 -1.51 -3.23 -0.52
N PHE A 198 -0.41 -2.57 -0.13
CA PHE A 198 0.13 -2.63 1.23
C PHE A 198 0.05 -1.28 1.93
N GLU A 199 -0.41 -1.29 3.17
CA GLU A 199 -0.44 -0.15 4.07
C GLU A 199 0.91 -0.02 4.80
N MET A 200 1.52 1.16 4.75
CA MET A 200 2.88 1.39 5.27
C MET A 200 2.90 2.25 6.54
N ARG A 201 1.78 2.88 6.92
CA ARG A 201 1.71 3.73 8.13
C ARG A 201 1.86 2.95 9.44
N GLY A 202 1.66 1.63 9.42
CA GLY A 202 1.88 0.76 10.58
C GLY A 202 3.35 0.40 10.80
N PHE A 203 4.25 0.74 9.89
CA PHE A 203 5.69 0.50 10.04
C PHE A 203 6.42 1.76 10.48
N ASP A 204 7.27 1.65 11.49
CA ASP A 204 8.18 2.73 11.87
C ASP A 204 9.42 2.73 10.97
N PHE A 205 9.39 3.54 9.91
CA PHE A 205 10.51 3.67 8.97
C PHE A 205 11.80 4.18 9.62
N SER A 206 11.71 4.95 10.72
CA SER A 206 12.90 5.46 11.43
C SER A 206 13.62 4.37 12.24
N SER A 207 12.92 3.27 12.53
CA SER A 207 13.47 2.10 13.19
C SER A 207 14.20 1.15 12.24
N TYR A 208 14.05 1.31 10.92
CA TYR A 208 14.70 0.44 9.92
C TYR A 208 16.22 0.42 10.11
N ARG A 209 16.79 -0.79 10.16
CA ARG A 209 18.25 -0.99 10.17
C ARG A 209 18.63 -2.00 9.09
N PRO A 210 19.53 -1.66 8.15
CA PRO A 210 19.90 -2.58 7.07
C PRO A 210 20.69 -3.81 7.56
N GLU A 211 21.24 -3.77 8.77
CA GLU A 211 21.91 -4.90 9.42
C GLU A 211 20.92 -5.93 9.98
N ASN A 212 19.66 -5.53 10.23
CA ASN A 212 18.64 -6.44 10.72
C ASN A 212 18.28 -7.43 9.61
N GLN A 213 18.49 -8.70 9.90
CA GLN A 213 18.30 -9.80 8.96
C GLN A 213 17.46 -10.89 9.60
N TYR A 214 16.43 -11.31 8.88
CA TYR A 214 15.58 -12.45 9.25
C TYR A 214 15.55 -13.45 8.11
N ARG A 215 15.06 -14.66 8.38
CA ARG A 215 15.04 -15.74 7.40
C ARG A 215 13.61 -15.98 6.94
N LEU A 216 13.42 -16.03 5.64
CA LEU A 216 12.21 -16.54 5.00
C LEU A 216 12.56 -17.86 4.32
N ILE A 217 11.90 -18.93 4.75
CA ILE A 217 12.09 -20.26 4.21
C ILE A 217 10.89 -20.60 3.33
N ARG A 218 11.14 -20.85 2.05
CA ARG A 218 10.16 -21.36 1.10
C ARG A 218 10.49 -22.79 0.72
N PHE A 219 9.51 -23.67 0.69
CA PHE A 219 9.74 -25.08 0.46
C PHE A 219 8.55 -25.78 -0.20
N LEU A 220 8.80 -26.94 -0.79
CA LEU A 220 7.77 -27.80 -1.37
C LEU A 220 7.41 -28.92 -0.39
N SER A 221 6.13 -29.08 -0.08
CA SER A 221 5.63 -30.14 0.80
C SER A 221 4.36 -30.73 0.22
N ASN A 222 4.36 -32.04 -0.07
CA ASN A 222 3.23 -32.75 -0.71
C ASN A 222 2.76 -32.09 -2.02
N GLY A 223 3.69 -31.55 -2.82
CA GLY A 223 3.36 -30.85 -4.08
C GLY A 223 2.87 -29.41 -3.91
N GLU A 224 2.70 -28.91 -2.68
CA GLU A 224 2.30 -27.53 -2.40
C GLU A 224 3.50 -26.67 -1.98
N SER A 225 3.57 -25.45 -2.51
CA SER A 225 4.58 -24.46 -2.09
C SER A 225 4.14 -23.82 -0.78
N LYS A 226 4.95 -24.00 0.27
CA LYS A 226 4.76 -23.38 1.59
C LYS A 226 5.90 -22.41 1.87
N ALA A 227 5.65 -21.45 2.75
CA ALA A 227 6.72 -20.60 3.25
C ALA A 227 6.44 -20.13 4.68
N CYS A 228 7.49 -19.79 5.42
CA CYS A 228 7.41 -19.28 6.78
C CYS A 228 8.59 -18.33 7.06
N VAL A 229 8.36 -17.40 7.98
CA VAL A 229 9.42 -16.53 8.52
C VAL A 229 9.92 -17.13 9.83
N ILE A 230 11.25 -17.14 10.00
CA ILE A 230 11.92 -17.59 11.21
C ILE A 230 12.32 -16.37 12.02
N GLY A 231 11.87 -16.32 13.27
CA GLY A 231 12.17 -15.26 14.21
C GLY A 231 13.59 -15.34 14.78
N ALA A 232 13.98 -14.31 15.54
CA ALA A 232 15.30 -14.24 16.17
C ALA A 232 15.55 -15.36 17.19
N ASP A 233 14.50 -15.95 17.76
CA ASP A 233 14.54 -17.08 18.68
C ASP A 233 14.72 -18.44 17.98
N LYS A 234 14.91 -18.43 16.65
CA LYS A 234 15.02 -19.62 15.79
C LYS A 234 13.77 -20.50 15.81
N LYS A 235 12.59 -19.91 16.00
CA LYS A 235 11.30 -20.57 15.81
C LYS A 235 10.56 -19.97 14.63
N VAL A 236 9.59 -20.72 14.12
CA VAL A 236 8.65 -20.18 13.12
C VAL A 236 7.86 -19.06 13.78
N GLU A 237 7.99 -17.86 13.25
CA GLU A 237 7.29 -16.67 13.72
C GLU A 237 5.87 -16.63 13.13
N TYR A 238 5.76 -16.84 11.82
CA TYR A 238 4.48 -16.98 11.13
C TYR A 238 4.62 -17.70 9.79
N TRP A 239 3.49 -18.27 9.36
CA TRP A 239 3.34 -18.94 8.07
C TRP A 239 2.82 -17.96 7.00
N ILE A 240 3.32 -18.12 5.77
CA ILE A 240 2.87 -17.35 4.62
C ILE A 240 1.74 -18.11 3.94
N THR A 241 0.57 -17.48 3.86
CA THR A 241 -0.64 -18.06 3.25
C THR A 241 -0.70 -17.81 1.74
N ASP A 242 -0.32 -16.61 1.28
CA ASP A 242 -0.29 -16.24 -0.13
C ASP A 242 1.15 -16.16 -0.66
N MET A 243 1.55 -17.08 -1.54
CA MET A 243 2.91 -17.06 -2.11
C MET A 243 3.18 -15.83 -2.99
N ASN A 244 2.15 -15.12 -3.47
CA ASN A 244 2.32 -13.89 -4.24
C ASN A 244 2.97 -12.78 -3.42
N VAL A 245 2.84 -12.77 -2.09
CA VAL A 245 3.48 -11.74 -1.27
C VAL A 245 5.01 -11.80 -1.34
N ILE A 246 5.59 -13.00 -1.50
CA ILE A 246 7.02 -13.18 -1.72
C ILE A 246 7.43 -12.58 -3.07
N GLN A 247 6.61 -12.78 -4.11
CA GLN A 247 6.84 -12.18 -5.42
C GLN A 247 6.81 -10.64 -5.35
N TYR A 248 5.90 -10.06 -4.58
CA TYR A 248 5.87 -8.62 -4.33
C TYR A 248 7.13 -8.12 -3.64
N MET A 249 7.65 -8.85 -2.64
CA MET A 249 8.92 -8.48 -1.99
C MET A 249 10.08 -8.44 -3.00
N LEU A 250 10.18 -9.45 -3.86
CA LEU A 250 11.22 -9.52 -4.88
C LEU A 250 11.12 -8.37 -5.90
N LEU A 251 9.89 -8.02 -6.32
CA LEU A 251 9.66 -6.89 -7.25
C LEU A 251 9.93 -5.53 -6.59
N LEU A 252 9.64 -5.41 -5.29
CA LEU A 252 9.94 -4.20 -4.53
C LEU A 252 11.45 -4.01 -4.36
N ASP A 253 12.16 -5.07 -3.95
CA ASP A 253 13.61 -5.05 -3.83
C ASP A 253 14.24 -4.61 -5.15
N GLN A 254 13.84 -5.26 -6.25
CA GLN A 254 14.29 -4.90 -7.59
C GLN A 254 14.02 -3.43 -7.92
N SER A 255 12.82 -2.93 -7.60
CA SER A 255 12.45 -1.52 -7.83
C SER A 255 13.32 -0.56 -7.03
N ILE A 256 13.72 -0.93 -5.81
CA ILE A 256 14.62 -0.13 -4.97
C ILE A 256 16.05 -0.18 -5.51
N GLN A 257 16.54 -1.34 -5.94
CA GLN A 257 17.92 -1.48 -6.43
C GLN A 257 18.14 -0.79 -7.79
N GLU A 258 17.16 -0.83 -8.69
CA GLU A 258 17.32 -0.33 -10.06
C GLU A 258 16.88 1.13 -10.25
N ASN A 259 16.01 1.66 -9.38
CA ASN A 259 15.46 3.01 -9.52
C ASN A 259 15.97 3.93 -8.41
N ILE A 260 16.99 4.74 -8.71
CA ILE A 260 17.58 5.69 -7.75
C ILE A 260 16.57 6.66 -7.13
N LYS A 261 15.56 7.10 -7.90
CA LYS A 261 14.52 8.01 -7.39
C LYS A 261 13.60 7.29 -6.41
N PHE A 262 13.30 6.02 -6.67
CA PHE A 262 12.52 5.16 -5.80
C PHE A 262 13.29 4.84 -4.51
N GLN A 263 14.58 4.50 -4.62
CA GLN A 263 15.47 4.31 -3.47
C GLN A 263 15.54 5.57 -2.58
N ASN A 264 15.71 6.74 -3.19
CA ASN A 264 15.79 8.00 -2.46
C ASN A 264 14.48 8.31 -1.72
N ALA A 265 13.31 7.96 -2.29
CA ALA A 265 12.04 8.12 -1.59
C ALA A 265 11.99 7.29 -0.30
N PHE A 266 12.47 6.05 -0.32
CA PHE A 266 12.58 5.22 0.88
C PHE A 266 13.54 5.84 1.90
N ARG A 267 14.73 6.29 1.46
CA ARG A 267 15.70 6.95 2.34
C ARG A 267 15.12 8.16 3.05
N LEU A 268 14.38 9.00 2.34
CA LEU A 268 13.72 10.18 2.93
C LEU A 268 12.63 9.80 3.95
N CYS A 269 11.99 8.63 3.78
CA CYS A 269 11.05 8.13 4.80
C CYS A 269 11.79 7.57 6.02
N ILE A 270 12.92 6.87 5.81
CA ILE A 270 13.78 6.34 6.88
C ILE A 270 14.39 7.48 7.70
N SER A 271 14.81 8.58 7.07
CA SER A 271 15.32 9.77 7.78
C SER A 271 14.24 10.57 8.51
N GLY A 272 12.96 10.22 8.34
CA GLY A 272 11.82 10.92 8.94
C GLY A 272 11.43 12.22 8.22
N GLU A 273 12.05 12.53 7.08
CA GLU A 273 11.72 13.72 6.27
C GLU A 273 10.38 13.58 5.52
N ARG A 274 9.89 12.35 5.38
CA ARG A 274 8.68 11.97 4.64
C ARG A 274 7.87 10.94 5.41
N THR A 275 6.56 10.96 5.25
CA THR A 275 5.68 9.98 5.87
C THR A 275 5.20 8.96 4.83
N PRO A 276 5.52 7.67 4.98
CA PRO A 276 5.13 6.65 4.02
C PRO A 276 3.66 6.28 4.19
N ILE A 277 2.96 6.08 3.08
CA ILE A 277 1.52 5.80 3.06
C ILE A 277 1.25 4.38 2.60
N LYS A 278 1.63 4.04 1.36
CA LYS A 278 1.28 2.75 0.77
C LYS A 278 2.24 2.31 -0.32
N ILE A 279 2.25 1.00 -0.58
CA ILE A 279 2.89 0.39 -1.75
C ILE A 279 1.82 -0.33 -2.57
N LEU A 280 1.80 -0.11 -3.88
CA LEU A 280 0.87 -0.76 -4.80
C LEU A 280 1.62 -1.46 -5.93
N PHE A 281 1.29 -2.73 -6.15
CA PHE A 281 1.72 -3.54 -7.30
C PHE A 281 0.53 -3.67 -8.25
N ASN A 282 0.65 -3.13 -9.46
CA ASN A 282 -0.45 -3.13 -10.43
C ASN A 282 0.03 -3.54 -11.82
N SER A 283 -0.62 -4.53 -12.43
CA SER A 283 -0.37 -4.95 -13.82
C SER A 283 -1.11 -4.10 -14.85
N ASN A 284 -2.16 -3.38 -14.43
CA ASN A 284 -3.06 -2.63 -15.30
C ASN A 284 -2.68 -1.14 -15.29
N PHE A 285 -1.52 -0.82 -15.87
CA PHE A 285 -1.09 0.57 -16.09
C PHE A 285 -1.41 1.02 -17.52
N GLU A 286 -2.17 2.10 -17.66
CA GLU A 286 -2.53 2.75 -18.93
C GLU A 286 -1.36 3.56 -19.55
N ILE A 287 -0.11 3.17 -19.33
CA ILE A 287 1.02 3.80 -20.03
C ILE A 287 1.14 3.13 -21.39
N GLY A 288 0.45 3.66 -22.39
CA GLY A 288 0.56 3.19 -23.77
C GLY A 288 1.82 3.74 -24.43
N TYR A 289 2.81 2.89 -24.72
CA TYR A 289 4.01 3.28 -25.47
C TYR A 289 3.78 3.46 -26.98
N THR A 290 2.53 3.32 -27.42
CA THR A 290 2.07 3.64 -28.78
C THR A 290 2.00 5.14 -29.02
N ASP A 291 1.58 5.89 -28.00
CA ASP A 291 1.28 7.34 -28.07
C ASP A 291 2.16 8.18 -27.12
N SER A 292 3.01 7.53 -26.33
CA SER A 292 3.92 8.17 -25.38
C SER A 292 5.38 8.03 -25.76
N TYR A 293 6.25 8.72 -25.03
CA TYR A 293 7.69 8.68 -25.24
C TYR A 293 8.24 7.28 -24.91
N LEU A 294 8.90 6.65 -25.90
CA LEU A 294 9.52 5.33 -25.73
C LEU A 294 10.52 5.35 -24.57
N PRO A 295 10.62 4.32 -23.71
CA PRO A 295 11.56 4.29 -22.60
C PRO A 295 13.03 4.45 -23.04
N GLU A 296 13.84 5.10 -22.21
CA GLU A 296 15.23 5.46 -22.54
C GLU A 296 16.08 4.28 -22.95
N LEU A 297 15.97 3.20 -22.18
CA LEU A 297 16.56 1.89 -22.46
C LEU A 297 16.35 1.46 -23.93
N TYR A 298 15.12 1.59 -24.43
CA TYR A 298 14.77 1.19 -25.79
C TYR A 298 15.14 2.21 -26.85
N ARG A 299 15.11 3.51 -26.53
CA ARG A 299 15.59 4.56 -27.45
C ARG A 299 17.05 4.32 -27.82
N ASP A 300 17.88 3.94 -26.86
CA ASP A 300 19.30 3.67 -27.10
C ASP A 300 19.52 2.37 -27.88
N ILE A 301 18.82 1.29 -27.50
CA ILE A 301 18.92 0.01 -28.20
C ILE A 301 18.44 0.13 -29.65
N PHE A 302 17.37 0.89 -29.92
CA PHE A 302 16.89 1.11 -31.28
C PHE A 302 17.91 1.85 -32.15
N LYS A 303 18.65 2.80 -31.58
CA LYS A 303 19.75 3.48 -32.28
C LYS A 303 20.90 2.51 -32.58
N THR A 304 21.32 1.72 -31.59
CA THR A 304 22.44 0.76 -31.73
C THR A 304 22.11 -0.40 -32.67
N CYS A 305 20.87 -0.90 -32.66
CA CYS A 305 20.43 -2.00 -33.52
C CYS A 305 20.00 -1.55 -34.92
N ARG A 306 19.84 -0.25 -35.17
CA ARG A 306 19.39 0.33 -36.46
C ARG A 306 18.10 -0.31 -36.99
N LEU A 307 17.11 -0.49 -36.12
CA LEU A 307 15.84 -1.14 -36.48
C LEU A 307 15.03 -0.32 -37.49
N ALA A 308 14.36 -0.99 -38.40
CA ALA A 308 13.37 -0.41 -39.31
C ALA A 308 12.08 -0.04 -38.56
N ILE A 309 11.24 0.83 -39.15
CA ILE A 309 10.02 1.34 -38.51
C ILE A 309 9.07 0.20 -38.11
N HIS A 310 8.87 -0.79 -38.98
CA HIS A 310 7.98 -1.92 -38.70
C HIS A 310 8.50 -2.77 -37.51
N GLU A 311 9.80 -3.01 -37.42
CA GLU A 311 10.42 -3.74 -36.31
C GLU A 311 10.23 -3.00 -34.98
N LYS A 312 10.39 -1.66 -35.00
CA LYS A 312 10.12 -0.82 -33.83
C LYS A 312 8.68 -0.94 -33.35
N ASN A 313 7.71 -0.93 -34.27
CA ASN A 313 6.28 -1.05 -33.94
C ASN A 313 5.97 -2.40 -33.27
N VAL A 314 6.57 -3.49 -33.77
CA VAL A 314 6.41 -4.83 -33.18
C VAL A 314 6.99 -4.86 -31.76
N VAL A 315 8.15 -4.24 -31.53
CA VAL A 315 8.72 -4.13 -30.18
C VAL A 315 7.82 -3.30 -29.27
N VAL A 316 7.33 -2.14 -29.73
CA VAL A 316 6.42 -1.27 -28.94
C VAL A 316 5.15 -2.02 -28.53
N ALA A 317 4.56 -2.79 -29.44
CA ALA A 317 3.40 -3.61 -29.12
C ALA A 317 3.71 -4.65 -28.03
N SER A 318 4.90 -5.26 -28.08
CA SER A 318 5.38 -6.19 -27.05
C SER A 318 5.62 -5.50 -25.71
N LEU A 319 6.17 -4.28 -25.69
CA LEU A 319 6.38 -3.50 -24.46
C LEU A 319 5.09 -3.18 -23.72
N ASN A 320 3.95 -3.15 -24.42
CA ASN A 320 2.67 -2.94 -23.78
C ASN A 320 2.10 -4.19 -23.09
N GLN A 321 2.75 -5.34 -23.23
CA GLN A 321 2.36 -6.60 -22.62
C GLN A 321 3.21 -6.92 -21.39
N LEU A 322 2.63 -7.64 -20.42
CA LEU A 322 3.34 -8.14 -19.22
C LEU A 322 4.13 -7.06 -18.45
N LYS A 323 3.60 -5.83 -18.43
CA LYS A 323 4.09 -4.74 -17.58
C LYS A 323 3.54 -4.89 -16.16
N LEU A 324 4.30 -4.40 -15.20
CA LEU A 324 3.89 -4.26 -13.81
C LEU A 324 4.47 -2.96 -13.25
N GLY A 325 3.61 -2.14 -12.67
CA GLY A 325 4.04 -0.96 -11.91
C GLY A 325 4.17 -1.29 -10.42
N VAL A 326 5.27 -0.86 -9.81
CA VAL A 326 5.45 -0.80 -8.36
C VAL A 326 5.41 0.66 -7.96
N ALA A 327 4.34 1.07 -7.27
CA ALA A 327 4.13 2.43 -6.83
C ALA A 327 4.37 2.55 -5.32
N PHE A 328 5.15 3.54 -4.91
CA PHE A 328 5.33 3.92 -3.52
C PHE A 328 4.81 5.35 -3.30
N THR A 329 3.86 5.47 -2.39
CA THR A 329 3.22 6.74 -2.04
C THR A 329 3.65 7.19 -0.65
N TYR A 330 4.05 8.45 -0.54
CA TYR A 330 4.45 9.10 0.70
C TYR A 330 3.98 10.56 0.71
N THR A 331 3.99 11.19 1.87
CA THR A 331 3.67 12.61 2.01
C THR A 331 4.85 13.46 2.43
N THR A 332 4.74 14.72 2.04
CA THR A 332 5.63 15.79 2.44
C THR A 332 4.83 16.81 3.23
N LYS A 333 5.39 17.31 4.33
CA LYS A 333 4.91 18.55 4.91
C LYS A 333 5.46 19.70 4.06
N ASP A 334 4.58 20.49 3.45
CA ASP A 334 5.01 21.74 2.83
C ASP A 334 5.22 22.84 3.89
N HIS A 335 5.76 24.00 3.50
CA HIS A 335 6.00 25.12 4.42
C HIS A 335 4.71 25.78 4.96
N ALA A 336 3.56 25.47 4.37
CA ALA A 336 2.23 25.86 4.82
C ALA A 336 1.49 24.68 5.47
N GLY A 337 2.22 23.63 5.85
CA GLY A 337 1.82 22.26 6.21
C GLY A 337 0.58 21.68 5.55
N LYS A 338 0.32 22.02 4.29
CA LYS A 338 -0.48 21.16 3.43
C LYS A 338 0.32 19.89 3.17
N GLN A 339 -0.36 18.77 3.29
CA GLN A 339 0.24 17.48 3.00
C GLN A 339 0.13 17.26 1.49
N LYS A 340 1.28 17.09 0.85
CA LYS A 340 1.34 16.77 -0.57
C LYS A 340 1.68 15.30 -0.72
N LEU A 341 0.82 14.57 -1.42
CA LEU A 341 1.01 13.16 -1.74
C LEU A 341 1.90 13.06 -2.97
N PHE A 342 2.99 12.33 -2.84
CA PHE A 342 3.88 11.99 -3.93
C PHE A 342 3.84 10.49 -4.17
N THR A 343 3.81 10.11 -5.44
CA THR A 343 3.88 8.71 -5.86
C THR A 343 5.04 8.54 -6.82
N HIS A 344 5.97 7.68 -6.47
CA HIS A 344 7.01 7.19 -7.38
C HIS A 344 6.60 5.82 -7.90
N ILE A 345 6.75 5.62 -9.20
CA ILE A 345 6.33 4.38 -9.87
C ILE A 345 7.52 3.85 -10.66
N SER A 346 7.95 2.63 -10.32
CA SER A 346 8.85 1.82 -11.14
C SER A 346 8.01 0.97 -12.08
N VAL A 347 8.16 1.17 -13.39
CA VAL A 347 7.52 0.33 -14.41
C VAL A 347 8.48 -0.80 -14.74
N LEU A 348 8.12 -2.01 -14.34
CA LEU A 348 8.87 -3.24 -14.62
C LEU A 348 8.26 -3.93 -15.85
N HIS A 349 9.10 -4.50 -16.70
CA HIS A 349 8.66 -5.23 -17.87
C HIS A 349 9.19 -6.66 -17.87
N ASN A 350 8.33 -7.63 -18.16
CA ASN A 350 8.74 -9.02 -18.25
C ASN A 350 9.37 -9.32 -19.61
N VAL A 351 10.65 -9.74 -19.62
CA VAL A 351 11.38 -10.16 -20.82
C VAL A 351 10.65 -11.23 -21.64
N LYS A 352 9.78 -12.04 -21.01
CA LYS A 352 8.95 -13.01 -21.72
C LYS A 352 8.08 -12.38 -22.80
N ALA A 353 7.68 -11.12 -22.65
CA ALA A 353 6.92 -10.40 -23.67
C ALA A 353 7.70 -10.30 -24.98
N LEU A 354 9.05 -10.36 -24.93
CA LEU A 354 9.93 -10.29 -26.10
C LEU A 354 10.20 -11.67 -26.73
N GLU A 355 9.73 -12.78 -26.15
CA GLU A 355 9.94 -14.12 -26.73
C GLU A 355 9.39 -14.25 -28.16
N PRO A 356 8.19 -13.73 -28.51
CA PRO A 356 7.67 -13.81 -29.88
C PRO A 356 8.58 -13.16 -30.93
N ILE A 357 9.32 -12.12 -30.53
CA ILE A 357 10.21 -11.37 -31.43
C ILE A 357 11.65 -11.87 -31.41
N ARG A 358 12.01 -12.78 -30.49
CA ARG A 358 13.38 -13.26 -30.30
C ARG A 358 14.03 -13.84 -31.56
N ARG A 359 13.26 -14.56 -32.37
CA ARG A 359 13.76 -15.15 -33.64
C ARG A 359 13.99 -14.10 -34.72
N HIS A 360 13.15 -13.06 -34.74
CA HIS A 360 13.18 -12.01 -35.76
C HIS A 360 14.18 -10.89 -35.40
N LEU A 361 14.35 -10.61 -34.11
CA LEU A 361 15.21 -9.56 -33.58
C LEU A 361 16.20 -10.10 -32.51
N PRO A 362 17.05 -11.09 -32.85
CA PRO A 362 17.91 -11.77 -31.88
C PRO A 362 18.94 -10.82 -31.24
N LYS A 363 19.42 -9.82 -32.00
CA LYS A 363 20.37 -8.82 -31.49
C LYS A 363 19.72 -7.93 -30.42
N LEU A 364 18.50 -7.45 -30.63
CA LEU A 364 17.76 -6.66 -29.63
C LEU A 364 17.50 -7.49 -28.37
N TYR A 365 17.04 -8.73 -28.54
CA TYR A 365 16.78 -9.62 -27.42
C TYR A 365 18.05 -9.86 -26.59
N SER A 366 19.19 -10.08 -27.25
CA SER A 366 20.49 -10.24 -26.58
C SER A 366 20.91 -8.98 -25.81
N GLU A 367 20.76 -7.79 -26.41
CA GLU A 367 21.10 -6.53 -25.74
C GLU A 367 20.22 -6.24 -24.52
N ILE A 368 18.92 -6.54 -24.59
CA ILE A 368 18.04 -6.45 -23.42
C ILE A 368 18.45 -7.48 -22.37
N ASN A 369 18.65 -8.74 -22.76
CA ASN A 369 18.97 -9.81 -21.84
C ASN A 369 20.30 -9.58 -21.07
N LYS A 370 21.27 -8.87 -21.68
CA LYS A 370 22.50 -8.43 -20.99
C LYS A 370 22.26 -7.37 -19.91
N ARG A 371 21.18 -6.59 -20.02
CA ARG A 371 20.83 -5.50 -19.09
C ARG A 371 19.87 -5.95 -18.00
N ILE A 372 19.31 -7.17 -18.10
CA ILE A 372 18.47 -7.74 -17.04
C ILE A 372 19.37 -8.14 -15.87
N PRO A 373 19.13 -7.62 -14.66
CA PRO A 373 19.92 -8.01 -13.52
C PRO A 373 19.69 -9.48 -13.14
N ILE A 374 20.74 -10.06 -12.57
CA ILE A 374 20.71 -11.42 -12.05
C ILE A 374 20.01 -11.38 -10.68
N SER A 375 18.68 -11.32 -10.69
CA SER A 375 17.83 -11.35 -9.47
C SER A 375 16.85 -12.52 -9.54
N ASP A 376 16.22 -12.92 -8.44
CA ASP A 376 15.24 -14.04 -8.47
C ASP A 376 13.95 -13.72 -9.22
N THR A 377 13.69 -12.45 -9.54
CA THR A 377 12.61 -12.11 -10.47
C THR A 377 12.94 -12.53 -11.91
N ARG A 378 14.24 -12.78 -12.24
CA ARG A 378 14.94 -13.29 -13.47
C ARG A 378 14.38 -12.90 -14.84
N ARG A 379 13.32 -12.13 -14.87
CA ARG A 379 12.45 -11.89 -16.01
C ARG A 379 11.96 -10.47 -16.04
N PHE A 380 11.91 -9.79 -14.90
CA PHE A 380 11.58 -8.37 -14.86
C PHE A 380 12.86 -7.53 -14.93
N TYR A 381 12.75 -6.36 -15.53
CA TYR A 381 13.76 -5.31 -15.50
C TYR A 381 13.03 -3.95 -15.47
N LEU A 382 13.69 -2.93 -14.92
CA LEU A 382 13.17 -1.57 -14.94
C LEU A 382 13.08 -1.06 -16.37
N LEU A 383 11.85 -0.82 -16.82
CA LEU A 383 11.56 -0.23 -18.11
C LEU A 383 11.55 1.30 -18.01
N ASP A 384 10.88 1.86 -17.00
CA ASP A 384 10.67 3.30 -16.86
C ASP A 384 10.44 3.71 -15.40
N SER A 385 10.60 5.01 -15.10
CA SER A 385 10.35 5.59 -13.78
C SER A 385 9.49 6.84 -13.88
N ILE A 386 8.32 6.81 -13.25
CA ILE A 386 7.36 7.91 -13.25
C ILE A 386 7.24 8.52 -11.86
N ARG A 387 7.02 9.83 -11.79
CA ARG A 387 6.71 10.54 -10.55
C ARG A 387 5.46 11.38 -10.77
N GLY A 388 4.49 11.24 -9.86
CA GLY A 388 3.30 12.06 -9.79
C GLY A 388 3.12 12.69 -8.41
N TYR A 389 2.28 13.71 -8.33
CA TYR A 389 1.83 14.25 -7.05
C TYR A 389 0.37 14.68 -7.13
N VAL A 390 -0.31 14.66 -5.99
CA VAL A 390 -1.65 15.21 -5.79
C VAL A 390 -1.62 16.01 -4.48
N TYR A 391 -2.40 17.09 -4.42
CA TYR A 391 -2.61 17.78 -3.15
C TYR A 391 -3.69 17.02 -2.38
N ALA A 392 -3.37 16.60 -1.15
CA ALA A 392 -4.36 16.02 -0.24
C ALA A 392 -5.31 17.12 0.25
#